data_AF-A0A7C1WFZ5-F1
#
_entry.id   AF-A0A7C1WFZ5-F1
#
_cell.length_a   1.000
_cell.length_b   1.000
_cell.length_c   1.000
_cell.angle_alpha   90.00
_cell.angle_beta   90.00
_cell.angle_gamma   90.00
#
_symmetry.space_group_name_H-M   'P 1'
#
loop_
_entity.id
_entity.type
_entity.pdbx_description
1 polymer ?
#
loop_
_entity_poly.entity_id
_entity_poly.type
_entity_poly.pdbx_seq_one_letter_code
_entity_poly.pdbx_strand_id
1 'polypeptide(L)'
;MPLSNQLIMAEVTSHKTSCKIIRMTEGDLPEVMLIEKASFPAPWTEQAFRDELVYPFSYPYVAKVSDIHPSPVLGYICFWIILDELHLLNLAVHPVYCRQGIGGELLSFALNPSLPQS
;
A
#
# COMPACT_ATOMS: atom_id res chain seq x y z
N MET A 1 -44.18 6.51 -33.48
CA MET A 1 -43.25 6.52 -32.34
C MET A 1 -42.92 5.08 -32.00
N PRO A 2 -41.65 4.69 -32.05
CA PRO A 2 -40.83 4.71 -30.82
C PRO A 2 -39.44 5.33 -31.05
N LEU A 3 -38.89 5.97 -30.01
CA LEU A 3 -37.49 6.38 -29.95
C LEU A 3 -36.78 5.45 -28.95
N SER A 4 -35.78 4.75 -29.47
CA SER A 4 -34.41 4.76 -28.94
C SER A 4 -34.23 4.51 -27.45
N ASN A 5 -33.93 3.26 -27.10
CA ASN A 5 -33.20 2.95 -25.86
C ASN A 5 -31.92 2.17 -26.20
N GLN A 6 -31.04 2.82 -26.97
CA GLN A 6 -29.62 2.55 -27.06
C GLN A 6 -28.91 3.86 -26.69
N LEU A 7 -27.79 3.76 -25.99
CA LEU A 7 -27.16 4.77 -25.10
C LEU A 7 -27.88 4.77 -23.74
N ILE A 8 -27.29 4.32 -22.64
CA ILE A 8 -26.03 4.81 -22.06
C ILE A 8 -25.28 3.62 -21.43
N MET A 9 -24.24 3.12 -22.11
CA MET A 9 -23.11 2.46 -21.45
C MET A 9 -22.13 3.58 -21.12
N ALA A 10 -22.40 4.32 -20.05
CA ALA A 10 -21.42 5.25 -19.51
C ALA A 10 -20.23 4.41 -19.03
N GLU A 11 -19.11 4.59 -19.70
CA GLU A 11 -17.81 4.05 -19.32
C GLU A 11 -17.61 4.25 -17.82
N VAL A 12 -17.43 3.15 -17.09
CA VAL A 12 -16.86 3.21 -15.75
C VAL A 12 -15.38 3.55 -15.95
N THR A 13 -15.08 4.83 -16.14
CA THR A 13 -13.71 5.33 -16.12
C THR A 13 -13.21 5.15 -14.69
N SER A 14 -12.51 4.03 -14.45
CA SER A 14 -11.80 3.74 -13.21
C SER A 14 -10.85 4.90 -12.91
N HIS A 15 -11.24 5.77 -11.98
CA HIS A 15 -10.36 6.80 -11.47
C HIS A 15 -9.31 6.08 -10.61
N LYS A 16 -8.21 5.68 -11.24
CA LYS A 16 -7.07 5.10 -10.56
C LYS A 16 -6.51 6.14 -9.59
N THR A 17 -6.62 5.90 -8.29
CA THR A 17 -6.01 6.77 -7.27
C THR A 17 -4.50 6.80 -7.49
N SER A 18 -3.97 7.96 -7.90
CA SER A 18 -2.52 8.16 -8.07
C SER A 18 -1.84 8.15 -6.71
N CYS A 19 -0.95 7.19 -6.50
CA CYS A 19 -0.20 7.06 -5.27
C CYS A 19 1.30 7.06 -5.51
N LYS A 20 2.05 7.52 -4.50
CA LYS A 20 3.51 7.44 -4.42
C LYS A 20 3.90 6.45 -3.34
N ILE A 21 4.85 5.58 -3.65
CA ILE A 21 5.40 4.62 -2.71
C ILE A 21 6.68 5.22 -2.14
N ILE A 22 6.71 5.43 -0.83
CA ILE A 22 7.83 6.06 -0.12
C ILE A 22 8.19 5.25 1.11
N ARG A 23 9.41 5.45 1.63
CA ARG A 23 9.81 4.81 2.88
C ARG A 23 8.89 5.21 4.01
N MET A 24 8.48 4.19 4.78
CA MET A 24 7.73 4.41 6.01
C MET A 24 8.63 5.11 7.03
N THR A 25 8.05 6.02 7.79
CA THR A 25 8.68 6.73 8.90
C THR A 25 7.82 6.56 10.16
N GLU A 26 8.37 6.90 11.32
CA GLU A 26 7.58 6.88 12.57
C GLU A 26 6.33 7.76 12.50
N GLY A 27 6.36 8.85 11.72
CA GLY A 27 5.21 9.73 11.53
C GLY A 27 4.03 9.09 10.80
N ASP A 28 4.26 7.97 10.11
CA ASP A 28 3.23 7.22 9.38
C ASP A 28 2.53 6.17 10.27
N LEU A 29 3.15 5.79 11.39
CA LEU A 29 2.66 4.73 12.26
C LEU A 29 1.22 4.94 12.74
N PRO A 30 0.77 6.16 13.11
CA PRO A 30 -0.62 6.36 13.50
C PRO A 30 -1.62 5.89 12.42
N GLU A 31 -1.37 6.18 11.15
CA GLU A 31 -2.24 5.75 10.04
C GLU A 31 -2.04 4.28 9.67
N VAL A 32 -0.79 3.80 9.68
CA VAL A 32 -0.47 2.38 9.45
C VAL A 32 -1.17 1.48 10.47
N MET A 33 -1.20 1.86 11.75
CA MET A 33 -1.87 1.12 12.80
C MET A 33 -3.39 1.10 12.64
N LEU A 34 -4.00 2.13 12.03
CA LEU A 34 -5.42 2.10 11.68
C LEU A 34 -5.70 1.08 10.58
N ILE A 35 -4.84 1.04 9.55
CA ILE A 35 -4.94 0.07 8.47
C ILE A 35 -4.76 -1.35 9.01
N GLU A 36 -3.69 -1.61 9.76
CA GLU A 36 -3.38 -2.92 10.33
C GLU A 36 -4.55 -3.49 11.15
N LYS A 37 -5.11 -2.68 12.06
CA LYS A 37 -6.27 -3.08 12.89
C LYS A 37 -7.53 -3.35 12.08
N ALA A 38 -7.73 -2.64 10.96
CA ALA A 38 -8.88 -2.84 10.10
C ALA A 38 -8.70 -4.03 9.13
N SER A 39 -7.46 -4.41 8.85
CA SER A 39 -7.12 -5.42 7.85
C SER A 39 -6.93 -6.81 8.44
N PHE A 40 -6.50 -6.94 9.70
CA PHE A 40 -6.16 -8.23 10.30
C PHE A 40 -6.89 -8.50 11.61
N PRO A 41 -7.36 -9.75 11.84
CA PRO A 41 -7.97 -10.15 13.11
C PRO A 41 -6.97 -10.24 14.27
N ALA A 42 -5.68 -10.44 13.95
CA ALA A 42 -4.57 -10.46 14.90
C ALA A 42 -3.51 -9.45 14.45
N PRO A 43 -3.73 -8.15 14.70
CA PRO A 43 -2.88 -7.10 14.17
C PRO A 43 -1.48 -7.10 14.82
N TRP A 44 -0.47 -6.72 14.04
CA TRP A 44 0.84 -6.35 14.55
C TRP A 44 0.74 -5.21 15.57
N THR A 45 1.65 -5.23 16.54
CA THR A 45 1.79 -4.14 17.51
C THR A 45 2.54 -2.98 16.87
N GLU A 46 2.36 -1.77 17.41
CA GLU A 46 3.17 -0.61 16.97
C GLU A 46 4.66 -0.86 17.19
N GLN A 47 5.03 -1.58 18.25
CA GLN A 47 6.43 -1.95 18.49
C GLN A 47 7.00 -2.83 17.38
N ALA A 48 6.22 -3.78 16.84
CA ALA A 48 6.67 -4.60 15.72
C ALA A 48 7.03 -3.73 14.50
N PHE A 49 6.22 -2.72 14.18
CA PHE A 49 6.57 -1.78 13.11
C PHE A 49 7.80 -0.93 13.45
N ARG A 50 7.96 -0.49 14.70
CA ARG A 50 9.15 0.25 15.13
C ARG A 50 10.43 -0.60 15.02
N ASP A 51 10.34 -1.88 15.33
CA ASP A 51 11.44 -2.82 15.18
C ASP A 51 11.82 -2.99 13.70
N GLU A 52 10.84 -3.12 12.80
CA GLU A 52 11.07 -3.17 11.36
C GLU A 52 11.67 -1.87 10.78
N LEU A 53 11.32 -0.70 11.32
CA LEU A 53 11.89 0.57 10.88
C LEU A 53 13.41 0.69 11.15
N VAL A 54 13.92 -0.04 12.15
CA VAL A 54 15.35 -0.01 12.52
C VAL A 54 16.11 -1.26 12.09
N TYR A 55 15.42 -2.31 11.62
CA TYR A 55 16.05 -3.56 11.22
C TYR A 55 16.80 -3.40 9.88
N PRO A 56 18.12 -3.69 9.81
CA PRO A 56 18.94 -3.32 8.64
C PRO A 56 18.50 -3.92 7.30
N PHE A 57 17.88 -5.10 7.33
CA PHE A 57 17.44 -5.82 6.13
C PHE A 57 15.94 -5.66 5.88
N SER A 58 15.29 -4.74 6.62
CA SER A 58 13.86 -4.52 6.50
C SER A 58 13.48 -3.37 5.57
N TYR A 59 12.43 -3.64 4.81
CA TYR A 59 11.89 -2.77 3.79
C TYR A 59 10.42 -2.34 4.05
N PRO A 60 10.10 -1.64 5.16
CA PRO A 60 8.81 -0.96 5.32
C PRO A 60 8.62 0.24 4.39
N TYR A 61 7.57 0.21 3.57
CA TYR A 61 7.12 1.30 2.69
C TYR A 61 5.63 1.57 2.87
N VAL A 62 5.22 2.81 2.56
CA VAL A 62 3.82 3.25 2.53
C VAL A 62 3.45 3.77 1.14
N ALA A 63 2.21 3.50 0.71
CA ALA A 63 1.58 4.15 -0.42
C ALA A 63 0.82 5.37 0.08
N LYS A 64 1.07 6.55 -0.51
CA LYS A 64 0.42 7.81 -0.14
C LYS A 64 -0.18 8.54 -1.34
N VAL A 65 -1.22 9.34 -1.14
CA VAL A 65 -1.81 10.15 -2.23
C VAL A 65 -0.84 11.24 -2.67
N SER A 66 -0.58 11.35 -3.98
CA SER A 66 0.44 12.27 -4.51
C SER A 66 0.10 13.76 -4.31
N ASP A 67 -1.18 14.14 -4.42
CA ASP A 67 -1.61 15.52 -4.67
C ASP A 67 -2.37 16.20 -3.51
N ILE A 68 -2.39 15.58 -2.31
CA ILE A 68 -3.11 16.10 -1.14
C ILE A 68 -2.14 16.32 0.02
N HIS A 69 -2.36 17.37 0.83
CA HIS A 69 -1.63 17.63 2.08
C HIS A 69 -2.60 17.91 3.25
N PRO A 70 -2.46 17.22 4.40
CA PRO A 70 -1.54 16.09 4.62
C PRO A 70 -1.88 14.90 3.70
N SER A 71 -0.85 14.18 3.28
CA SER A 71 -0.94 13.09 2.30
C SER A 71 -1.25 11.79 3.04
N PRO A 72 -2.49 11.26 2.96
CA PRO A 72 -2.90 10.10 3.74
C PRO A 72 -2.22 8.82 3.26
N VAL A 73 -2.00 7.90 4.19
CA VAL A 73 -1.52 6.54 3.93
C VAL A 73 -2.68 5.69 3.42
N LEU A 74 -2.51 5.15 2.22
CA LEU A 74 -3.49 4.27 1.58
C LEU A 74 -3.26 2.80 1.90
N GLY A 75 -2.01 2.44 2.18
CA GLY A 75 -1.55 1.09 2.44
C GLY A 75 -0.06 1.05 2.76
N TYR A 76 0.43 -0.10 3.17
CA TYR A 76 1.84 -0.33 3.46
C TYR A 76 2.27 -1.73 3.05
N ILE A 77 3.58 -1.91 2.95
CA ILE A 77 4.23 -3.20 2.73
C ILE A 77 5.50 -3.27 3.58
N CYS A 78 5.75 -4.42 4.20
CA CYS A 78 6.97 -4.74 4.93
C CYS A 78 7.50 -6.07 4.41
N PHE A 79 8.77 -6.09 4.02
CA PHE A 79 9.44 -7.29 3.51
C PHE A 79 10.92 -7.24 3.87
N TRP A 80 11.55 -8.40 3.90
CA TRP A 80 13.00 -8.52 3.95
C TRP A 80 13.56 -8.95 2.60
N ILE A 81 14.81 -8.60 2.32
CA ILE A 81 15.60 -9.20 1.23
C ILE A 81 16.80 -9.86 1.87
N ILE A 82 16.92 -11.18 1.71
CA ILE A 82 18.02 -11.99 2.25
C ILE A 82 18.42 -13.01 1.18
N LEU A 83 19.71 -13.04 0.80
CA LEU A 83 20.24 -14.01 -0.19
C LEU A 83 19.39 -14.11 -1.47
N ASP A 84 19.06 -12.95 -2.05
CA ASP A 84 18.22 -12.82 -3.26
C ASP A 84 16.76 -13.29 -3.12
N GLU A 85 16.32 -13.63 -1.91
CA GLU A 85 14.93 -13.98 -1.62
C GLU A 85 14.18 -12.80 -0.97
N LEU A 86 13.00 -12.51 -1.50
CA LEU A 86 12.07 -11.58 -0.88
C LEU A 86 11.13 -12.32 0.08
N HIS A 87 11.19 -11.94 1.35
CA HIS A 87 10.31 -12.47 2.39
C HIS A 87 9.24 -11.43 2.71
N LEU A 88 8.04 -11.61 2.15
CA LEU A 88 6.92 -10.71 2.41
C LEU A 88 6.38 -10.97 3.83
N LEU A 89 6.48 -9.97 4.70
CA LEU A 89 6.06 -10.09 6.09
C LEU A 89 4.63 -9.61 6.30
N ASN A 90 4.32 -8.42 5.78
CA ASN A 90 3.03 -7.80 5.95
C ASN A 90 2.70 -6.87 4.79
N LEU A 91 1.43 -6.86 4.36
CA LEU A 91 0.93 -6.04 3.27
C LEU A 91 -0.55 -5.79 3.51
N ALA A 92 -0.94 -4.52 3.62
CA ALA A 92 -2.33 -4.15 3.71
C ALA A 92 -2.61 -2.83 2.99
N VAL A 93 -3.85 -2.71 2.56
CA VAL A 93 -4.44 -1.49 2.00
C VAL A 93 -5.64 -1.17 2.87
N HIS A 94 -5.82 0.11 3.20
CA HIS A 94 -6.99 0.55 3.94
C HIS A 94 -8.28 0.08 3.23
N PRO A 95 -9.27 -0.48 3.93
CA PRO A 95 -10.44 -1.11 3.30
C PRO A 95 -11.19 -0.22 2.29
N VAL A 96 -11.25 1.09 2.55
CA VAL A 96 -11.89 2.08 1.65
C VAL A 96 -11.16 2.23 0.29
N TYR A 97 -9.86 1.93 0.24
CA TYR A 97 -9.03 2.06 -0.96
C TYR A 97 -8.72 0.70 -1.62
N CYS A 98 -9.25 -0.40 -1.09
CA CYS A 98 -9.10 -1.72 -1.68
C CYS A 98 -9.74 -1.82 -3.08
N ARG A 99 -9.25 -2.79 -3.87
CA ARG A 99 -9.69 -3.04 -5.27
C ARG A 99 -9.42 -1.90 -6.26
N GLN A 100 -8.58 -0.94 -5.90
CA GLN A 100 -8.12 0.15 -6.78
C GLN A 100 -6.70 -0.07 -7.35
N GLY A 101 -6.13 -1.27 -7.14
CA GLY A 101 -4.80 -1.64 -7.65
C GLY A 101 -3.62 -1.34 -6.72
N ILE A 102 -3.83 -0.59 -5.63
CA ILE A 102 -2.77 -0.13 -4.71
C ILE A 102 -1.93 -1.27 -4.12
N GLY A 103 -2.57 -2.37 -3.69
CA GLY A 103 -1.83 -3.53 -3.17
C GLY A 103 -0.95 -4.21 -4.23
N GLY A 104 -1.42 -4.21 -5.49
CA GLY A 104 -0.63 -4.70 -6.62
C GLY A 104 0.55 -3.79 -6.95
N GLU A 105 0.39 -2.47 -6.79
CA GLU A 105 1.50 -1.51 -6.95
C GLU A 105 2.55 -1.67 -5.85
N LEU A 106 2.13 -1.80 -4.59
CA LEU A 106 3.03 -2.08 -3.47
C LEU A 106 3.83 -3.38 -3.69
N LEU A 107 3.16 -4.45 -4.10
CA LEU A 107 3.82 -5.73 -4.38
C LEU A 107 4.77 -5.63 -5.59
N SER A 108 4.33 -4.96 -6.66
CA SER A 108 5.16 -4.77 -7.86
C SER A 108 6.39 -3.90 -7.58
N PHE A 109 6.26 -2.92 -6.69
CA PHE A 109 7.37 -2.12 -6.18
C PHE A 109 8.38 -2.99 -5.42
N ALA A 110 7.91 -3.86 -4.52
CA ALA A 110 8.77 -4.74 -3.73
C ALA A 110 9.50 -5.78 -4.60
N LEU A 111 8.88 -6.26 -5.68
CA LEU A 111 9.49 -7.20 -6.64
C LEU A 111 10.42 -6.54 -7.65
N ASN A 112 10.55 -5.20 -7.63
CA ASN A 112 11.39 -4.50 -8.59
C ASN A 112 12.89 -4.73 -8.29
N PRO A 113 13.67 -5.26 -9.25
CA PRO A 113 15.08 -5.61 -9.06
C PRO A 113 16.01 -4.40 -8.82
N SER A 114 15.51 -3.17 -8.96
CA SER A 114 16.29 -1.95 -8.67
C SER A 114 16.42 -1.62 -7.18
N LEU A 115 15.73 -2.35 -6.31
CA LEU A 115 15.94 -2.22 -4.87
C LEU A 115 17.31 -2.81 -4.49
N PRO A 116 18.07 -2.16 -3.59
CA PRO A 116 19.37 -2.66 -3.18
C PRO A 116 19.24 -4.06 -2.58
N GLN A 117 19.95 -5.02 -3.18
CA GLN A 117 20.17 -6.34 -2.62
C GLN A 117 21.40 -6.22 -1.70
N SER A 118 21.23 -6.58 -0.42
CA SER A 118 22.27 -6.53 0.60
C SER A 118 23.40 -7.52 0.33
#